data_AF-C6T3H5-F1
#
_entry.id   AF-C6T3H5-F1
#
_cell.length_a   1.000
_cell.length_b   1.000
_cell.length_c   1.000
_cell.angle_alpha   90.00
_cell.angle_beta   90.00
_cell.angle_gamma   90.00
#
_symmetry.space_group_name_H-M   'P 1'
#
loop_
_entity.id
_entity.type
_entity.pdbx_description
1 polymer ?
#
loop_
_entity_poly.entity_id
_entity_poly.type
_entity_poly.pdbx_seq_one_letter_code
_entity_poly.pdbx_strand_id
1 'polypeptide(L)'
;MELAKQLLLLAIRWVRPTVRGTKPVLCNGLSAVPLEDRILILKKGSKPDDRIWFLEIDTQYVRQQQKILGTEVVAWSEGVIGNAEKPVVISGPSGVGKGTLISMLMKEFPSMFGFSVSHTTRAPRGIEKDGVHYHFTEKSIMEKEI
;
A
#
# COMPACT_ATOMS: atom_id res chain seq x y z
N MET A 1 44.44 3.07 -18.54
CA MET A 1 43.61 1.86 -18.37
C MET A 1 42.58 1.98 -17.24
N GLU A 2 42.72 2.91 -16.29
CA GLU A 2 41.77 3.09 -15.19
C GLU A 2 40.44 3.76 -15.62
N LEU A 3 40.48 4.71 -16.54
CA LEU A 3 39.27 5.34 -17.11
C LEU A 3 38.37 4.36 -17.88
N ALA A 4 38.95 3.36 -18.53
CA ALA A 4 38.20 2.32 -19.25
C ALA A 4 37.51 1.33 -18.29
N LYS A 5 38.08 1.09 -17.09
CA LYS A 5 37.42 0.32 -16.03
C LYS A 5 36.31 1.11 -15.34
N GLN A 6 36.50 2.43 -15.16
CA GLN A 6 35.46 3.33 -14.65
C GLN A 6 34.26 3.43 -15.63
N LEU A 7 34.52 3.44 -16.94
CA LEU A 7 33.49 3.41 -17.99
C LEU A 7 32.79 2.05 -18.11
N LEU A 8 33.46 0.94 -17.79
CA LEU A 8 32.85 -0.40 -17.79
C LEU A 8 31.89 -0.62 -16.60
N LEU A 9 32.10 0.09 -15.47
CA LEU A 9 31.13 0.14 -14.36
C LEU A 9 29.84 0.88 -14.73
N LEU A 10 29.87 1.72 -15.76
CA LEU A 10 28.69 2.37 -16.36
C LEU A 10 28.02 1.50 -17.43
N ALA A 11 28.46 0.25 -17.62
CA ALA A 11 27.64 -0.75 -18.29
C ALA A 11 26.47 -1.10 -17.36
N ILE A 12 25.53 -0.17 -17.24
CA ILE A 12 24.28 -0.29 -16.51
C ILE A 12 23.59 -1.51 -17.10
N ARG A 13 23.72 -2.64 -16.42
CA ARG A 13 22.93 -3.82 -16.72
C ARG A 13 21.51 -3.40 -16.41
N TRP A 14 20.71 -3.16 -17.44
CA TRP A 14 19.30 -2.85 -17.28
C TRP A 14 18.64 -3.98 -16.51
N VAL A 15 18.39 -3.77 -15.23
CA VAL A 15 17.64 -4.70 -14.39
C VAL A 15 16.17 -4.35 -14.56
N ARG A 16 15.33 -5.36 -14.80
CA ARG A 16 13.87 -5.20 -14.71
C ARG A 16 13.50 -5.49 -13.26
N PRO A 17 13.21 -4.47 -12.43
CA PRO A 17 12.87 -4.71 -11.04
C PRO A 17 11.51 -5.41 -10.96
N THR A 18 11.32 -6.19 -9.91
CA THR A 18 10.01 -6.67 -9.50
C THR A 18 9.17 -5.47 -9.06
N VAL A 19 8.06 -5.22 -9.73
CA VAL A 19 7.15 -4.12 -9.40
C VAL A 19 6.09 -4.59 -8.42
N ARG A 20 5.94 -3.88 -7.31
CA ARG A 20 4.87 -4.08 -6.30
C ARG A 20 3.89 -2.91 -6.29
N GLY A 21 2.72 -3.12 -5.69
CA GLY A 21 1.68 -2.10 -5.57
C GLY A 21 0.88 -1.87 -6.86
N THR A 22 -0.15 -1.04 -6.76
CA THR A 22 -1.04 -0.75 -7.88
C THR A 22 -0.40 0.31 -8.77
N LYS A 23 -0.13 -0.06 -10.04
CA LYS A 23 0.43 0.88 -11.01
C LYS A 23 -0.62 1.93 -11.41
N PRO A 24 -0.26 3.22 -11.55
CA PRO A 24 -1.16 4.22 -12.09
C PRO A 24 -1.62 3.86 -13.50
N VAL A 25 -2.86 4.23 -13.83
CA VAL A 25 -3.36 4.16 -15.20
C VAL A 25 -2.54 5.10 -16.08
N LEU A 26 -1.96 4.56 -17.15
CA LEU A 26 -1.19 5.34 -18.11
C LEU A 26 -2.12 6.37 -18.77
N CYS A 27 -1.72 7.63 -18.72
CA CYS A 27 -2.44 8.72 -19.38
C CYS A 27 -1.46 9.73 -19.97
N ASN A 28 -1.92 10.49 -20.97
CA ASN A 28 -1.12 11.55 -21.57
C ASN A 28 -0.91 12.68 -20.55
N GLY A 29 0.32 13.22 -20.49
CA GLY A 29 0.64 14.36 -19.63
C GLY A 29 1.06 13.99 -18.21
N LEU A 30 1.79 12.89 -18.01
CA LEU A 30 2.45 12.60 -16.73
C LEU A 30 3.74 13.43 -16.60
N SER A 31 4.00 13.94 -15.40
CA SER A 31 5.26 14.57 -15.01
C SER A 31 5.86 13.81 -13.84
N ALA A 32 7.17 13.61 -13.86
CA ALA A 32 7.91 12.90 -12.83
C ALA A 32 8.86 13.86 -12.12
N VAL A 33 8.81 13.89 -10.80
CA VAL A 33 9.69 14.70 -9.95
C VAL A 33 10.47 13.75 -9.04
N PRO A 34 11.81 13.68 -9.18
CA PRO A 34 12.62 12.86 -8.28
C PRO A 34 12.62 13.46 -6.88
N LEU A 35 12.44 12.59 -5.88
CA LEU A 35 12.67 12.85 -4.46
C LEU A 35 13.83 11.95 -3.99
N GLU A 36 14.23 12.08 -2.73
CA GLU A 36 15.40 11.36 -2.19
C GLU A 36 15.26 9.82 -2.29
N ASP A 37 14.12 9.27 -1.88
CA ASP A 37 13.86 7.82 -1.82
C ASP A 37 12.79 7.33 -2.82
N ARG A 38 12.14 8.25 -3.55
CA ARG A 38 10.96 8.01 -4.39
C ARG A 38 10.92 8.94 -5.60
N ILE A 39 10.09 8.63 -6.58
CA ILE A 39 9.72 9.56 -7.66
C ILE A 39 8.24 9.89 -7.53
N LEU A 40 7.91 11.17 -7.39
CA LEU A 40 6.55 11.67 -7.45
C LEU A 40 6.07 11.71 -8.90
N ILE A 41 4.92 11.09 -9.19
CA ILE A 41 4.27 11.08 -10.49
C ILE A 41 2.97 11.89 -10.39
N LEU A 42 2.93 12.98 -11.15
CA LEU A 42 1.80 13.90 -11.23
C LEU A 42 1.12 13.81 -12.59
N LYS A 43 -0.20 13.88 -12.60
CA LYS A 43 -1.00 13.97 -13.83
C LYS A 43 -1.29 15.43 -14.15
N LYS A 44 -1.00 15.89 -15.37
CA LYS A 44 -1.29 17.27 -15.79
C LYS A 44 -2.80 17.48 -15.97
N GLY A 45 -3.31 18.60 -15.47
CA GLY A 45 -4.73 18.96 -15.56
C GLY A 45 -5.63 18.18 -14.59
N SER A 46 -5.06 17.72 -13.49
CA SER A 46 -5.72 16.86 -12.54
C SER A 46 -6.72 17.61 -11.64
N LYS A 47 -7.88 17.01 -11.36
CA LYS A 47 -8.87 17.53 -10.40
C LYS A 47 -8.32 17.45 -8.96
N PRO A 48 -8.87 18.19 -7.98
CA PRO A 48 -8.46 18.07 -6.57
C PRO A 48 -8.55 16.64 -5.98
N ASP A 49 -9.44 15.80 -6.51
CA ASP A 49 -9.60 14.39 -6.12
C ASP A 49 -8.67 13.43 -6.88
N ASP A 50 -7.85 13.94 -7.80
CA ASP A 50 -6.98 13.08 -8.59
C ASP A 50 -5.79 12.58 -7.75
N ARG A 51 -5.59 11.28 -7.87
CA ARG A 51 -4.62 10.49 -7.12
C ARG A 51 -3.20 10.93 -7.43
N ILE A 52 -2.44 11.25 -6.40
CA ILE A 52 -1.00 11.41 -6.48
C ILE A 52 -0.37 10.01 -6.49
N TRP A 53 0.71 9.81 -7.24
CA TRP A 53 1.39 8.53 -7.26
C TRP A 53 2.86 8.70 -6.92
N PHE A 54 3.42 7.71 -6.22
CA PHE A 54 4.85 7.62 -5.95
C PHE A 54 5.37 6.29 -6.49
N LEU A 55 6.52 6.35 -7.15
CA LEU A 55 7.33 5.19 -7.43
C LEU A 55 8.44 5.14 -6.37
N GLU A 56 8.31 4.19 -5.45
CA GLU A 56 9.27 3.94 -4.39
C GLU A 56 10.46 3.16 -4.92
N ILE A 57 11.66 3.73 -4.72
CA ILE A 57 12.91 3.18 -5.25
C ILE A 57 13.78 2.65 -4.11
N ASP A 58 13.92 3.41 -3.03
CA ASP A 58 14.88 3.08 -1.96
C ASP A 58 14.28 3.28 -0.55
N THR A 59 12.96 3.18 -0.45
CA THR A 59 12.25 3.24 0.83
C THR A 59 12.59 2.04 1.71
N GLN A 60 12.40 2.15 3.03
CA GLN A 60 12.62 1.04 3.97
C GLN A 60 11.85 -0.22 3.55
N TYR A 61 10.61 -0.04 3.06
CA TYR A 61 9.79 -1.14 2.53
C TYR A 61 10.46 -1.81 1.32
N VAL A 62 10.89 -1.04 0.33
CA VAL A 62 11.55 -1.56 -0.87
C VAL A 62 12.82 -2.34 -0.51
N ARG A 63 13.69 -1.77 0.33
CA ARG A 63 14.92 -2.45 0.82
C ARG A 63 14.60 -3.76 1.53
N GLN A 64 13.52 -3.82 2.30
CA GLN A 64 13.09 -5.05 2.96
C GLN A 64 12.61 -6.10 1.95
N GLN A 65 11.82 -5.70 0.94
CA GLN A 65 11.35 -6.59 -0.11
C GLN A 65 12.50 -7.13 -0.98
N GLN A 66 13.49 -6.29 -1.30
CA GLN A 66 14.69 -6.72 -2.02
C GLN A 66 15.44 -7.83 -1.25
N LYS A 67 15.60 -7.68 0.07
CA LYS A 67 16.21 -8.71 0.92
C LYS A 67 15.43 -10.02 0.92
N ILE A 68 14.10 -9.94 0.93
CA ILE A 68 13.22 -11.11 0.96
C ILE A 68 13.23 -11.84 -0.40
N LEU A 69 13.16 -11.09 -1.49
CA LEU A 69 12.99 -11.64 -2.84
C LEU A 69 14.32 -11.89 -3.57
N GLY A 70 15.44 -11.40 -3.05
CA GLY A 70 16.77 -11.53 -3.67
C GLY A 70 16.87 -10.86 -5.04
N THR A 71 15.98 -9.92 -5.36
CA THR A 71 15.90 -9.21 -6.64
C THR A 71 15.70 -7.72 -6.41
N GLU A 72 16.04 -6.90 -7.40
CA GLU A 72 15.68 -5.49 -7.41
C GLU A 72 14.16 -5.33 -7.34
N VAL A 73 13.68 -4.43 -6.49
CA VAL A 73 12.25 -4.16 -6.28
C VAL A 73 12.01 -2.67 -6.39
N VAL A 74 10.86 -2.30 -6.95
CA VAL A 74 10.27 -0.96 -6.84
C VAL A 74 8.80 -1.12 -6.47
N ALA A 75 8.20 -0.12 -5.83
CA ALA A 75 6.80 -0.19 -5.43
C ALA A 75 6.02 1.06 -5.83
N TRP A 76 4.81 0.88 -6.34
CA TRP A 76 3.85 1.97 -6.51
C TRP A 76 3.09 2.20 -5.21
N SER A 77 3.03 3.46 -4.79
CA SER A 77 2.17 3.90 -3.70
C SER A 77 1.30 5.07 -4.15
N GLU A 78 0.06 5.08 -3.67
CA GLU A 78 -0.87 6.19 -3.90
C GLU A 78 -0.67 7.23 -2.79
N GLY A 79 -0.43 8.48 -3.20
CA GLY A 79 -0.35 9.62 -2.32
C GLY A 79 -1.74 10.06 -1.90
N VAL A 80 -1.99 10.05 -0.59
CA VAL A 80 -3.19 10.62 0.00
C VAL A 80 -2.90 12.08 0.34
N ILE A 81 -3.67 13.02 -0.21
CA ILE A 81 -3.60 14.42 0.17
C ILE A 81 -4.33 14.59 1.51
N GLY A 82 -3.60 14.78 2.60
CA GLY A 82 -4.16 15.04 3.93
C GLY A 82 -3.25 14.60 5.07
N ASN A 83 -3.56 15.03 6.30
CA ASN A 83 -3.02 14.37 7.50
C ASN A 83 -3.71 13.01 7.60
N ALA A 84 -3.12 11.97 7.00
CA ALA A 84 -3.56 10.61 7.23
C ALA A 84 -3.24 10.24 8.68
N GLU A 85 -4.27 10.09 9.50
CA GLU A 85 -4.10 9.56 10.85
C GLU A 85 -3.50 8.16 10.75
N LYS A 86 -2.45 7.90 11.54
CA LYS A 86 -1.75 6.61 11.49
C LYS A 86 -2.70 5.51 11.99
N PRO A 87 -2.85 4.40 11.25
CA PRO A 87 -3.68 3.30 11.73
C PRO A 87 -3.08 2.68 12.99
N VAL A 88 -3.93 2.30 13.93
CA VAL A 88 -3.54 1.56 15.14
C VAL A 88 -3.83 0.09 14.92
N VAL A 89 -2.79 -0.76 15.05
CA VAL A 89 -2.91 -2.21 14.89
C VAL A 89 -2.84 -2.89 16.25
N ILE A 90 -3.92 -3.56 16.65
CA ILE A 90 -3.99 -4.37 17.87
C ILE A 90 -3.91 -5.85 17.48
N SER A 91 -2.83 -6.52 17.87
CA SER A 91 -2.57 -7.92 17.54
C SER A 91 -2.36 -8.80 18.79
N GLY A 92 -2.54 -10.12 18.65
CA GLY A 92 -2.42 -11.09 19.74
C GLY A 92 -3.31 -12.33 19.54
N PRO A 93 -3.06 -13.44 20.27
CA PRO A 93 -3.80 -14.71 20.14
C PRO A 93 -5.32 -14.57 20.34
N SER A 94 -6.09 -15.56 19.93
CA SER A 94 -7.53 -15.60 20.26
C SER A 94 -7.74 -15.63 21.77
N GLY A 95 -8.78 -14.95 22.27
CA GLY A 95 -9.12 -14.92 23.71
C GLY A 95 -8.39 -13.90 24.58
N VAL A 96 -7.32 -13.22 24.11
CA VAL A 96 -6.56 -12.26 24.94
C VAL A 96 -7.25 -10.91 25.21
N GLY A 97 -8.50 -10.73 24.77
CA GLY A 97 -9.27 -9.50 25.03
C GLY A 97 -9.13 -8.37 24.00
N LYS A 98 -8.56 -8.61 22.81
CA LYS A 98 -8.43 -7.59 21.74
C LYS A 98 -9.75 -6.90 21.40
N GLY A 99 -10.81 -7.69 21.22
CA GLY A 99 -12.15 -7.16 20.89
C GLY A 99 -12.71 -6.27 22.00
N THR A 100 -12.44 -6.63 23.26
CA THR A 100 -12.80 -5.81 24.43
C THR A 100 -12.08 -4.47 24.41
N LEU A 101 -10.76 -4.47 24.18
CA LEU A 101 -9.97 -3.24 24.09
C LEU A 101 -10.42 -2.34 22.94
N ILE A 102 -10.68 -2.92 21.75
CA ILE A 102 -11.21 -2.19 20.60
C ILE A 102 -12.57 -1.57 20.95
N SER A 103 -13.47 -2.34 21.57
CA SER A 103 -14.80 -1.86 21.98
C SER A 103 -14.72 -0.71 22.98
N MET A 104 -13.76 -0.76 23.92
CA MET A 104 -13.50 0.32 24.88
C MET A 104 -13.00 1.58 24.17
N LEU A 105 -12.02 1.47 23.26
CA LEU A 105 -11.49 2.60 22.49
C LEU A 105 -12.57 3.28 21.65
N MET A 106 -13.40 2.49 20.95
CA MET A 106 -14.51 3.02 20.15
C MET A 106 -15.57 3.73 21.02
N LYS A 107 -15.80 3.24 22.24
CA LYS A 107 -16.76 3.85 23.19
C LYS A 107 -16.22 5.14 23.81
N GLU A 108 -14.93 5.16 24.16
CA GLU A 108 -14.29 6.28 24.83
C GLU A 108 -13.98 7.44 23.87
N PHE A 109 -13.61 7.14 22.62
CA PHE A 109 -13.27 8.14 21.59
C PHE A 109 -14.06 7.93 20.29
N PRO A 110 -15.41 8.08 20.32
CA PRO A 110 -16.29 7.72 19.20
C PRO A 110 -16.10 8.58 17.93
N SER A 111 -15.53 9.78 18.06
CA SER A 111 -15.24 10.68 16.93
C SER A 111 -13.82 10.54 16.38
N MET A 112 -12.97 9.72 17.02
CA MET A 112 -11.55 9.57 16.67
C MET A 112 -11.27 8.20 16.04
N PHE A 113 -11.93 7.15 16.54
CA PHE A 113 -11.69 5.80 16.02
C PHE A 113 -12.86 5.31 15.16
N GLY A 114 -12.50 4.76 14.01
CA GLY A 114 -13.32 3.86 13.21
C GLY A 114 -12.80 2.43 13.31
N PHE A 115 -13.68 1.45 13.16
CA PHE A 115 -13.28 0.04 13.07
C PHE A 115 -13.19 -0.39 11.61
N SER A 116 -12.07 -1.00 11.22
CA SER A 116 -11.90 -1.58 9.88
C SER A 116 -12.62 -2.93 9.79
N VAL A 117 -13.61 -3.02 8.90
CA VAL A 117 -14.41 -4.22 8.68
C VAL A 117 -13.74 -5.09 7.61
N SER A 118 -13.37 -6.32 7.98
CA SER A 118 -12.69 -7.26 7.07
C SER A 118 -13.65 -7.87 6.03
N HIS A 119 -13.11 -8.34 4.92
CA HIS A 119 -13.84 -9.17 3.95
C HIS A 119 -13.80 -10.66 4.33
N THR A 120 -14.83 -11.43 3.96
CA THR A 120 -14.84 -12.89 4.10
C THR A 120 -15.65 -13.56 3.00
N THR A 121 -15.24 -14.76 2.61
CA THR A 121 -15.96 -15.60 1.62
C THR A 121 -16.95 -16.58 2.26
N ARG A 122 -16.94 -16.68 3.59
CA ARG A 122 -17.90 -17.47 4.34
C ARG A 122 -19.25 -16.76 4.34
N ALA A 123 -20.36 -17.50 4.20
CA ALA A 123 -21.70 -16.93 4.36
C ALA A 123 -21.95 -16.37 5.78
N PRO A 124 -22.77 -15.31 5.95
CA PRO A 124 -23.14 -14.77 7.26
C PRO A 124 -23.77 -15.83 8.18
N ARG A 125 -23.50 -15.75 9.49
CA ARG A 125 -24.09 -16.61 10.52
C ARG A 125 -25.12 -15.85 11.34
N GLY A 126 -26.33 -16.39 11.43
CA GLY A 126 -27.36 -15.92 12.37
C GLY A 126 -27.68 -14.43 12.20
N ILE A 127 -27.19 -13.63 13.14
CA ILE A 127 -27.44 -12.18 13.22
C ILE A 127 -26.32 -11.32 12.61
N GLU A 128 -25.31 -11.94 12.00
CA GLU A 128 -24.25 -11.19 11.31
C GLU A 128 -24.85 -10.33 10.19
N LYS A 129 -24.40 -9.08 10.13
CA LYS A 129 -24.81 -8.08 9.15
C LYS A 129 -23.64 -7.69 8.26
N ASP A 130 -23.90 -7.64 6.96
CA ASP A 130 -22.95 -7.16 5.94
C ASP A 130 -22.58 -5.69 6.19
N GLY A 131 -21.30 -5.37 6.01
CA GLY A 131 -20.72 -4.05 6.28
C GLY A 131 -20.59 -3.68 7.77
N VAL A 132 -21.03 -4.54 8.68
CA VAL A 132 -20.89 -4.33 10.14
C VAL A 132 -19.92 -5.33 10.74
N HIS A 133 -20.12 -6.62 10.46
CA HIS A 133 -19.29 -7.69 11.03
C HIS A 133 -18.20 -8.09 10.05
N TYR A 134 -18.58 -8.26 8.79
CA TYR A 134 -17.71 -8.49 7.65
C TYR A 134 -18.36 -7.86 6.41
N HIS A 135 -17.54 -7.61 5.40
CA HIS A 135 -18.02 -7.56 4.03
C HIS A 135 -18.07 -8.98 3.47
N PHE A 136 -19.27 -9.50 3.28
CA PHE A 136 -19.49 -10.84 2.77
C PHE A 136 -19.42 -10.81 1.24
N THR A 137 -18.43 -11.49 0.67
CA THR A 137 -18.18 -11.50 -0.77
C THR A 137 -17.99 -12.92 -1.29
N GLU A 138 -18.02 -13.09 -2.61
CA GLU A 138 -17.68 -14.38 -3.21
C GLU A 138 -16.17 -14.55 -3.34
N LYS A 139 -15.71 -15.81 -3.28
CA LYS A 139 -14.31 -16.15 -3.49
C LYS A 139 -13.78 -15.63 -4.84
N SER A 140 -14.58 -15.75 -5.89
CA SER A 140 -14.27 -15.28 -7.25
C SER A 140 -14.04 -13.77 -7.33
N ILE A 141 -14.73 -12.98 -6.50
CA ILE A 141 -14.60 -11.52 -6.41
C ILE A 141 -13.36 -11.20 -5.59
N MET A 142 -13.21 -11.80 -4.41
CA MET A 142 -12.08 -11.57 -3.53
C MET A 142 -10.73 -11.91 -4.20
N GLU A 143 -10.67 -12.97 -5.00
CA GLU A 143 -9.45 -13.36 -5.74
C GLU A 143 -9.04 -12.37 -6.83
N LYS A 144 -9.95 -11.53 -7.33
CA LYS A 144 -9.64 -10.49 -8.33
C LYS A 144 -9.10 -9.21 -7.71
N GLU A 145 -9.30 -9.01 -6.41
CA GLU A 145 -8.94 -7.79 -5.68
C GLU A 145 -7.58 -7.87 -4.97
N ILE A 146 -6.96 -9.07 -4.96
CA ILE A 146 -5.64 -9.36 -4.38
C ILE A 146 -4.58 -9.32 -5.49
#